data_AF-A0A2E0XGL4-F1
#
_entry.id   AF-A0A2E0XGL4-F1
#
_cell.length_a   1.000
_cell.length_b   1.000
_cell.length_c   1.000
_cell.angle_alpha   90.00
_cell.angle_beta   90.00
_cell.angle_gamma   90.00
#
_symmetry.space_group_name_H-M   'P 1'
#
loop_
_entity.id
_entity.type
_entity.pdbx_description
1 polymer ?
#
loop_
_entity_poly.entity_id
_entity_poly.type
_entity_poly.pdbx_seq_one_letter_code
_entity_poly.pdbx_strand_id
1 'polypeptide(L)' 'MVVVDGQGVPIGADLDSACPSEIKRLEPTMEKVAVPRKGGGRPRENPVRIIADKGYDSDPLGERLLKGGIELICP' A
#
# COMPACT_ATOMS: atom_id res chain seq x y z
N MET A 1 5.78 0.31 8.88
CA MET A 1 4.50 -0.15 8.31
C MET A 1 4.63 -1.61 7.91
N VAL A 2 3.64 -2.45 8.25
CA VAL A 2 3.54 -3.83 7.76
C VAL A 2 2.38 -3.86 6.77
N VAL A 3 2.61 -4.45 5.60
CA VAL A 3 1.58 -4.68 4.59
C VAL A 3 1.21 -6.14 4.60
N VAL A 4 -0.08 -6.39 4.75
CA VAL A 4 -0.67 -7.73 4.80
C VAL A 4 -1.55 -7.96 3.59
N ASP A 5 -1.71 -9.22 3.21
CA ASP A 5 -2.71 -9.62 2.25
C ASP A 5 -4.12 -9.60 2.87
N GLY A 6 -5.14 -9.81 2.05
CA GLY A 6 -6.54 -9.86 2.51
C GLY A 6 -6.87 -11.05 3.44
N GLN A 7 -5.91 -11.91 3.78
CA GLN A 7 -6.00 -13.01 4.73
C GLN A 7 -5.11 -12.81 5.97
N GLY A 8 -4.43 -11.66 6.08
CA GLY A 8 -3.54 -11.33 7.19
C GLY A 8 -2.12 -11.87 7.05
N VAL A 9 -1.72 -12.40 5.89
CA VAL A 9 -0.36 -12.86 5.63
C VAL A 9 0.53 -11.66 5.33
N PRO A 10 1.64 -11.44 6.06
CA PRO A 10 2.54 -10.32 5.80
C PRO A 10 3.26 -10.49 4.45
N ILE A 11 3.07 -9.53 3.54
CA ILE A 11 3.69 -9.50 2.21
C ILE A 11 4.94 -8.60 2.19
N GLY A 12 4.97 -7.57 3.04
CA GLY A 12 6.08 -6.64 3.10
C GLY A 12 6.10 -5.88 4.42
N ALA A 13 7.29 -5.53 4.88
CA ALA A 13 7.47 -4.70 6.07
C ALA A 13 8.51 -3.63 5.76
N ASP A 14 8.18 -2.39 6.08
CA ASP A 14 9.08 -1.25 6.02
C ASP A 14 9.20 -0.67 7.43
N LEU A 15 10.39 -0.79 8.04
CA LEU A 15 10.70 -0.28 9.37
C LEU A 15 11.54 0.98 9.20
N ASP A 16 10.98 2.14 9.55
CA ASP A 16 11.67 3.41 9.40
C ASP A 16 11.30 4.41 10.52
N SER A 17 12.23 5.27 10.93
CA SER A 17 12.17 6.15 12.11
C SER A 17 11.02 7.16 12.04
N ALA A 18 10.24 7.43 13.10
CA ALA A 18 8.92 8.11 13.06
C ALA A 18 8.85 9.61 12.64
N CYS A 19 9.66 10.10 11.70
CA CYS A 19 9.56 11.45 11.15
C CYS A 19 10.14 11.46 9.73
N PRO A 20 9.31 11.41 8.66
CA PRO A 20 8.32 12.44 8.30
C PRO A 20 6.91 11.87 7.99
N SER A 21 5.94 12.73 7.68
CA SER A 21 4.52 12.41 7.44
C SER A 21 4.29 11.05 6.75
N GLU A 22 3.45 10.20 7.35
CA GLU A 22 3.19 8.82 6.91
C GLU A 22 2.78 8.72 5.43
N ILE A 23 2.16 9.77 4.90
CA ILE A 23 1.79 9.93 3.49
C ILE A 23 3.02 9.82 2.55
N LYS A 24 4.17 10.39 2.91
CA LYS A 24 5.40 10.32 2.09
C LYS A 24 6.06 8.94 2.12
N ARG A 25 5.71 8.09 3.09
CA ARG A 25 6.28 6.74 3.26
C ARG A 25 5.53 5.68 2.49
N LEU A 26 4.30 5.97 2.06
CA LEU A 26 3.49 5.02 1.32
C LEU A 26 4.11 4.69 -0.04
N GLU A 27 4.68 5.69 -0.72
CA GLU A 27 5.36 5.52 -2.02
C GLU A 27 6.52 4.50 -1.99
N PRO A 28 7.56 4.67 -1.15
CA PRO A 28 8.66 3.71 -1.10
C PRO A 28 8.23 2.35 -0.57
N THR A 29 7.14 2.26 0.20
CA THR A 29 6.61 0.96 0.61
C THR A 29 5.87 0.27 -0.54
N MET A 30 5.11 1.01 -1.35
CA MET A 30 4.44 0.47 -2.53
C MET A 30 5.42 -0.12 -3.53
N GLU A 31 6.56 0.53 -3.75
CA GLU A 31 7.63 0.01 -4.61
C GLU A 31 8.23 -1.32 -4.11
N LYS A 32 8.18 -1.56 -2.80
CA LYS A 32 8.71 -2.77 -2.17
C LYS A 32 7.66 -3.89 -2.01
N VAL A 33 6.38 -3.58 -2.16
CA VAL A 33 5.29 -4.54 -1.91
C VAL A 33 5.00 -5.33 -3.18
N ALA A 34 5.29 -6.62 -3.13
CA ALA A 34 5.00 -7.58 -4.19
C ALA A 34 3.71 -8.34 -3.87
N VAL A 35 2.56 -7.90 -4.37
CA VAL A 35 1.26 -8.52 -4.04
C VAL A 35 1.14 -9.90 -4.71
N PRO A 36 0.97 -10.99 -3.93
CA PRO A 36 0.79 -12.33 -4.47
C PRO A 36 -0.44 -12.39 -5.37
N ARG A 37 -0.28 -13.01 -6.54
CA ARG A 37 -1.38 -13.22 -7.49
C ARG A 37 -2.00 -14.59 -7.27
N LYS A 38 -3.31 -14.71 -7.46
CA LYS A 38 -3.98 -16.02 -7.55
C LYS A 38 -3.59 -16.67 -8.87
N GLY A 39 -2.59 -17.57 -8.85
CA GLY A 39 -2.04 -18.28 -10.03
C GLY A 39 -0.51 -18.18 -10.16
N GLY A 40 0.07 -18.80 -11.19
CA GLY A 40 1.50 -18.69 -11.49
C GLY A 40 1.86 -17.38 -12.22
N GLY A 41 3.04 -16.83 -11.97
CA GLY A 41 3.56 -15.62 -12.62
C GLY A 41 4.27 -14.66 -11.65
N ARG A 42 4.82 -13.55 -12.17
CA ARG A 42 5.44 -12.51 -11.35
C ARG A 42 4.40 -11.86 -10.43
N PRO A 43 4.69 -11.62 -9.14
CA PRO A 43 3.84 -10.86 -8.23
C PRO A 43 3.45 -9.50 -8.84
N ARG A 44 2.28 -8.99 -8.47
CA ARG A 44 1.83 -7.69 -8.97
C ARG A 44 2.51 -6.60 -8.14
N GLU A 45 3.10 -5.63 -8.83
CA GLU A 45 3.64 -4.43 -8.20
C GLU A 45 2.53 -3.41 -7.87
N ASN A 46 1.36 -3.49 -8.55
CA ASN A 46 0.20 -2.64 -8.27
C ASN A 46 -0.99 -3.46 -7.70
N PRO A 47 -1.34 -3.29 -6.40
CA PRO A 47 -2.60 -3.79 -5.84
C PRO A 47 -3.81 -3.11 -6.49
N VAL A 48 -4.97 -3.77 -6.46
CA VAL A 48 -6.23 -3.16 -6.93
C VAL A 48 -6.83 -2.25 -5.85
N ARG A 49 -6.65 -2.62 -4.57
CA ARG A 49 -7.15 -1.89 -3.41
C ARG A 49 -6.12 -1.86 -2.30
N ILE A 50 -6.08 -0.76 -1.57
CA ILE A 50 -5.33 -0.58 -0.33
C ILE A 50 -6.32 -0.20 0.76
N ILE A 51 -6.29 -0.95 1.86
CA ILE A 51 -7.03 -0.59 3.08
C ILE A 51 -5.99 0.00 4.04
N ALA A 52 -6.16 1.25 4.42
CA ALA A 52 -5.24 1.99 5.26
C ALA A 52 -5.97 2.62 6.46
N ASP A 53 -5.21 3.03 7.46
CA ASP A 53 -5.75 3.75 8.62
C ASP A 53 -6.12 5.20 8.24
N LYS A 54 -6.92 5.86 9.06
CA LYS A 54 -7.37 7.25 8.90
C LYS A 54 -6.21 8.25 8.79
N GLY A 55 -5.03 7.93 9.34
CA GLY A 55 -3.81 8.74 9.14
C GLY A 55 -3.38 8.88 7.67
N TYR A 56 -3.88 7.99 6.79
CA TYR A 56 -3.65 8.02 5.35
C TYR A 56 -4.81 8.65 4.56
N ASP A 57 -5.86 9.13 5.24
CA ASP A 57 -6.99 9.82 4.61
C ASP A 57 -6.55 11.20 4.11
N SER A 58 -6.13 11.25 2.84
CA SER A 58 -5.57 12.43 2.22
C SER A 58 -5.99 12.47 0.75
N ASP A 59 -6.74 13.50 0.36
CA ASP A 59 -7.24 13.65 -1.02
C ASP A 59 -6.12 13.58 -2.07
N PRO A 60 -4.97 14.29 -1.89
CA PRO A 60 -3.86 14.19 -2.85
C PRO A 60 -3.28 12.78 -2.97
N LEU A 61 -3.30 11.99 -1.89
CA LEU A 61 -2.81 10.61 -1.89
C LEU A 61 -3.80 9.69 -2.62
N GLY A 62 -5.09 9.82 -2.30
CA GLY A 62 -6.16 9.05 -2.95
C GLY A 62 -6.20 9.29 -4.45
N GLU A 63 -6.14 10.54 -4.91
CA GLU A 63 -6.13 10.88 -6.33
C GLU A 63 -4.94 10.28 -7.09
N ARG A 64 -3.75 10.28 -6.47
CA ARG A 64 -2.54 9.72 -7.08
C ARG A 64 -2.62 8.21 -7.21
N LEU A 65 -3.11 7.53 -6.18
CA LEU A 65 -3.32 6.08 -6.22
C LEU A 65 -4.39 5.71 -7.25
N LEU A 66 -5.47 6.48 -7.33
CA LEU A 66 -6.55 6.26 -8.30
C LEU A 66 -6.05 6.42 -9.74
N LYS A 67 -5.18 7.41 -10.02
CA LYS A 67 -4.49 7.56 -11.32
C LYS A 67 -3.63 6.34 -11.66
N GLY A 68 -3.07 5.65 -10.66
CA GLY A 68 -2.36 4.39 -10.80
C GLY A 68 -3.26 3.15 -10.90
N GLY A 69 -4.58 3.31 -10.86
CA GLY A 69 -5.55 2.21 -10.87
C GLY A 69 -5.73 1.50 -9.53
N ILE A 70 -5.34 2.16 -8.43
CA ILE A 70 -5.37 1.63 -7.07
C ILE A 70 -6.43 2.40 -6.28
N GLU A 71 -7.39 1.68 -5.71
CA GLU A 71 -8.43 2.27 -4.85
C GLU A 71 -7.94 2.31 -3.39
N LEU A 72 -7.89 3.51 -2.80
CA LEU A 72 -7.57 3.70 -1.37
C LEU A 72 -8.86 3.71 -0.55
N ILE A 73 -8.91 2.89 0.49
CA ILE A 73 -10.04 2.78 1.42
C ILE A 73 -9.52 3.10 2.83
N CYS A 74 -10.02 4.19 3.41
CA CYS A 74 -9.73 4.63 4.78
C CYS A 74 -11.03 4.64 5.60
N PRO A 75 -10.99 4.33 6.92
CA PRO A 75 -12.14 4.38 7.83
C PRO A 75 -12.49 5.78 8.36
#